data_AF-A0A534CIS4-F1
#
_entry.id   AF-A0A534CIS4-F1
#
_cell.length_a   1.000
_cell.length_b   1.000
_cell.length_c   1.000
_cell.angle_alpha   90.00
_cell.angle_beta   90.00
_cell.angle_gamma   90.00
#
_symmetry.space_group_name_H-M   'P 1'
#
loop_
_entity.id
_entity.type
_entity.pdbx_description
1 polymer ?
#
loop_
_entity_poly.entity_id
_entity_poly.type
_entity_poly.pdbx_seq_one_letter_code
_entity_poly.pdbx_strand_id
1 'polypeptide(L)'
;MFTTRKCEVGADAGKWYTVVIERQGTRRVGYCALGCPGHDSSAEALAHHLQYQLDRETDLWLERRATPRDCEICGAPTTLRARLGRDTKLFTLCREHQSTTSLQKLFRQRLAQQPESAAL
;
A
#
# COMPACT_ATOMS: atom_id res chain seq x y z
N MET A 1 -1.04 -8.46 5.23
CA MET A 1 -0.84 -7.84 3.90
C MET A 1 -2.19 -7.49 3.33
N PHE A 2 -2.38 -6.24 2.88
CA PHE A 2 -3.63 -5.80 2.23
C PHE A 2 -3.49 -5.83 0.70
N THR A 3 -4.62 -5.94 0.01
CA THR A 3 -4.74 -5.91 -1.45
C THR A 3 -6.06 -5.24 -1.85
N THR A 4 -6.30 -5.04 -3.14
CA THR A 4 -7.61 -4.59 -3.63
C THR A 4 -8.36 -5.74 -4.27
N ARG A 5 -9.67 -5.81 -4.04
CA ARG A 5 -10.58 -6.81 -4.61
C ARG A 5 -11.82 -6.11 -5.15
N LYS A 6 -12.28 -6.56 -6.31
CA LYS A 6 -13.58 -6.20 -6.86
C LYS A 6 -14.64 -7.04 -6.14
N CYS A 7 -15.72 -6.40 -5.69
CA CYS A 7 -16.87 -7.09 -5.14
C CYS A 7 -17.68 -7.69 -6.29
N GLU A 8 -18.02 -8.98 -6.17
CA GLU A 8 -18.70 -9.73 -7.24
C GLU A 8 -20.21 -9.87 -7.00
N VAL A 9 -20.68 -9.62 -5.77
CA VAL A 9 -22.04 -9.95 -5.34
C VAL A 9 -22.67 -8.85 -4.49
N GLY A 10 -24.00 -8.76 -4.53
CA GLY A 10 -24.79 -7.83 -3.71
C GLY A 10 -24.84 -6.40 -4.25
N ALA A 11 -25.29 -5.46 -3.40
CA ALA A 11 -25.49 -4.05 -3.76
C ALA A 11 -24.21 -3.31 -4.19
N ASP A 12 -23.06 -3.82 -3.75
CA ASP A 12 -21.73 -3.27 -4.01
C ASP A 12 -21.03 -3.96 -5.22
N ALA A 13 -21.73 -4.84 -5.95
CA ALA A 13 -21.15 -5.57 -7.07
C ALA A 13 -20.58 -4.61 -8.12
N GLY A 14 -19.37 -4.91 -8.58
CA GLY A 14 -18.64 -4.06 -9.52
C GLY A 14 -17.67 -3.07 -8.86
N LYS A 15 -17.82 -2.79 -7.55
CA LYS A 15 -16.98 -1.83 -6.85
C LYS A 15 -15.72 -2.47 -6.27
N TRP A 16 -14.66 -1.67 -6.18
CA TRP A 16 -13.37 -2.08 -5.63
C TRP A 16 -13.23 -1.63 -4.18
N TYR A 17 -12.58 -2.47 -3.37
CA TYR A 17 -12.26 -2.19 -1.97
C TYR A 17 -10.85 -2.65 -1.63
N THR A 18 -10.22 -2.00 -0.66
CA THR A 18 -9.02 -2.55 -0.02
C THR A 18 -9.41 -3.52 1.08
N VAL A 19 -8.78 -4.69 1.05
CA VAL A 19 -9.09 -5.83 1.91
C VAL A 19 -7.82 -6.48 2.43
N VAL A 20 -7.94 -7.23 3.53
CA VAL A 20 -6.96 -8.21 3.96
C VAL A 20 -7.51 -9.61 3.74
N ILE A 21 -6.64 -10.54 3.35
CA ILE A 21 -6.97 -11.95 3.21
C ILE A 21 -6.53 -12.65 4.50
N GLU A 22 -7.50 -13.17 5.25
CA GLU A 22 -7.33 -13.91 6.49
C GLU A 22 -7.79 -15.37 6.29
N ARG A 23 -7.43 -16.27 7.21
CA ARG A 23 -7.80 -17.71 7.10
C ARG A 23 -9.31 -17.95 6.98
N GLN A 24 -10.12 -17.07 7.55
CA GLN A 24 -11.58 -17.18 7.61
C GLN A 24 -12.28 -16.43 6.47
N GLY A 25 -11.52 -15.72 5.62
CA GLY A 25 -12.08 -14.99 4.49
C GLY A 25 -11.41 -13.65 4.21
N THR A 26 -12.10 -12.82 3.45
CA THR A 26 -11.63 -11.50 3.04
C THR A 26 -12.38 -10.42 3.81
N ARG A 27 -11.65 -9.49 4.42
CA ARG A 27 -12.23 -8.39 5.21
C ARG A 27 -11.80 -7.04 4.68
N ARG A 28 -12.73 -6.09 4.54
CA ARG A 28 -12.43 -4.69 4.17
C ARG A 28 -11.58 -4.02 5.26
N VAL A 29 -10.69 -3.10 4.87
CA VAL A 29 -9.78 -2.41 5.80
C VAL A 29 -9.65 -0.92 5.53
N GLY A 30 -9.19 -0.18 6.53
CA GLY A 30 -9.11 1.27 6.49
C GLY A 30 -10.47 1.91 6.30
N TYR A 31 -10.53 3.01 5.52
CA TYR A 31 -11.81 3.64 5.20
C TYR A 31 -12.76 2.73 4.43
N CYS A 32 -12.27 1.73 3.70
CA CYS A 32 -13.13 0.73 3.06
C CYS A 32 -13.95 -0.11 4.06
N ALA A 33 -13.53 -0.19 5.33
CA ALA A 33 -14.28 -0.86 6.40
C ALA A 33 -15.33 0.06 7.07
N LEU A 34 -15.31 1.36 6.80
CA LEU A 34 -16.10 2.39 7.50
C LEU A 34 -17.22 2.93 6.61
N GLY A 35 -18.11 2.05 6.12
CA GLY A 35 -19.27 2.46 5.32
C GLY A 35 -18.94 3.03 3.93
N CYS A 36 -17.75 2.74 3.40
CA CYS A 36 -17.35 3.15 2.06
C CYS A 36 -18.29 2.56 0.98
N PRO A 37 -18.78 3.38 0.03
CA PRO A 37 -19.63 2.90 -1.07
C PRO A 37 -18.85 2.10 -2.12
N GLY A 38 -17.52 2.02 -1.99
CA GLY A 38 -16.63 1.35 -2.93
C GLY A 38 -16.19 2.25 -4.08
N HIS A 39 -15.21 1.75 -4.83
CA HIS A 39 -14.47 2.53 -5.83
C HIS A 39 -14.66 2.00 -7.24
N ASP A 40 -14.47 2.84 -8.26
CA ASP A 40 -14.65 2.43 -9.65
C ASP A 40 -13.42 1.71 -10.20
N SER A 41 -12.27 1.89 -9.55
CA SER A 41 -11.03 1.19 -9.89
C SER A 41 -10.27 0.66 -8.67
N SER A 42 -9.43 -0.35 -8.91
CA SER A 42 -8.46 -0.85 -7.93
C SER A 42 -7.52 0.26 -7.44
N ALA A 43 -7.09 1.14 -8.35
CA ALA A 43 -6.21 2.26 -8.04
C ALA A 43 -6.84 3.25 -7.05
N GLU A 44 -8.14 3.55 -7.22
CA GLU A 44 -8.89 4.42 -6.30
C GLU A 44 -9.07 3.79 -4.92
N ALA A 45 -9.46 2.51 -4.85
CA ALA A 45 -9.58 1.79 -3.59
C ALA A 45 -8.26 1.80 -2.81
N LEU A 46 -7.17 1.55 -3.52
CA LEU A 46 -5.83 1.65 -2.96
C LEU A 46 -5.52 3.06 -2.48
N ALA A 47 -5.73 4.08 -3.30
CA ALA A 47 -5.43 5.46 -2.92
C ALA A 47 -6.20 5.85 -1.65
N HIS A 48 -7.45 5.39 -1.53
CA HIS A 48 -8.27 5.60 -0.35
C HIS A 48 -7.71 4.89 0.88
N HIS A 49 -7.18 3.67 0.75
CA HIS A 49 -6.51 3.00 1.85
C HIS A 49 -5.16 3.66 2.21
N LEU A 50 -4.39 4.13 1.23
CA LEU A 50 -3.16 4.88 1.49
C LEU A 50 -3.47 6.19 2.24
N GLN A 51 -4.57 6.85 1.92
CA GLN A 51 -5.04 8.02 2.65
C GLN A 51 -5.41 7.65 4.10
N TYR A 52 -6.12 6.54 4.32
CA TYR A 52 -6.38 6.03 5.66
C TYR A 52 -5.09 5.81 6.46
N GLN A 53 -4.06 5.22 5.83
CA GLN A 53 -2.78 5.02 6.50
C GLN A 53 -2.13 6.37 6.88
N LEU A 54 -2.28 7.41 6.07
CA LEU A 54 -1.78 8.74 6.43
C LEU A 54 -2.54 9.38 7.57
N ASP A 55 -3.86 9.30 7.53
CA ASP A 55 -4.72 9.94 8.52
C ASP A 55 -4.63 9.25 9.88
N ARG A 56 -4.22 7.97 9.91
CA ARG A 56 -4.10 7.16 11.13
C ARG A 56 -2.67 6.93 11.60
N GLU A 57 -1.69 7.09 10.73
CA GLU A 57 -0.30 6.73 11.01
C GLU A 57 0.59 7.97 10.81
N THR A 58 0.89 8.61 11.93
CA THR A 58 1.83 9.74 12.05
C THR A 58 3.28 9.33 11.78
N ASP A 59 3.56 8.03 11.70
CA ASP A 59 4.92 7.49 11.76
C ASP A 59 5.38 6.93 10.42
N LEU A 60 6.29 7.68 9.79
CA LEU A 60 7.22 7.15 8.83
C LEU A 60 8.12 6.12 9.55
N TRP A 61 7.97 4.83 9.23
CA TRP A 61 8.78 3.79 9.85
C TRP A 61 10.18 3.77 9.25
N LEU A 62 11.17 4.21 10.03
CA LEU A 62 12.55 4.31 9.58
C LEU A 62 13.40 3.15 10.12
N GLU A 63 14.15 2.52 9.22
CA GLU A 63 15.10 1.46 9.57
C GLU A 63 16.45 1.74 8.90
N ARG A 64 17.54 1.29 9.53
CA ARG A 64 18.89 1.33 8.95
C ARG A 64 19.40 -0.07 8.65
N ARG A 65 20.08 -0.22 7.51
CA ARG A 65 20.85 -1.42 7.15
C ARG A 65 22.32 -1.25 7.48
N ALA A 66 23.00 -2.38 7.69
CA ALA A 66 24.44 -2.43 7.83
C ALA A 66 25.18 -2.09 6.51
N THR A 67 24.67 -2.58 5.37
CA THR A 67 25.29 -2.35 4.05
C THR A 67 24.46 -1.37 3.22
N PRO A 68 25.07 -0.35 2.58
CA PRO A 68 24.39 0.56 1.67
C PRO A 68 23.76 -0.16 0.48
N ARG A 69 22.63 0.37 -0.01
CA ARG A 69 21.95 -0.01 -1.25
C ARG A 69 21.44 1.23 -1.97
N ASP A 70 21.11 1.08 -3.24
CA ASP A 70 20.64 2.19 -4.06
C ASP A 70 19.21 2.58 -3.68
N CYS A 71 18.97 3.87 -3.59
CA CYS A 71 17.64 4.42 -3.42
C CYS A 71 16.73 3.98 -4.57
N GLU A 72 15.55 3.44 -4.25
CA GLU A 72 14.58 2.97 -5.26
C GLU A 72 13.99 4.08 -6.14
N ILE A 73 14.29 5.37 -5.85
CA ILE A 73 13.83 6.53 -6.64
C ILE A 73 14.97 7.15 -7.45
N CYS A 74 16.08 7.53 -6.80
CA CYS A 74 17.16 8.27 -7.46
C CYS A 74 18.48 7.49 -7.64
N GLY A 75 18.56 6.25 -7.15
CA GLY A 75 19.77 5.43 -7.24
C GLY A 75 20.89 5.81 -6.27
N ALA A 76 20.76 6.90 -5.49
CA ALA A 76 21.79 7.30 -4.55
C ALA A 76 22.03 6.24 -3.46
N PRO A 77 23.29 5.95 -3.10
CA PRO A 77 23.59 4.94 -2.08
C PRO A 77 23.07 5.38 -0.71
N THR A 78 22.38 4.47 -0.02
CA THR A 78 21.79 4.74 1.28
C THR A 78 21.70 3.48 2.14
N THR A 79 21.83 3.65 3.45
CA THR A 79 21.53 2.61 4.44
C THR A 79 20.10 2.70 4.96
N LEU A 80 19.35 3.70 4.52
CA LEU A 80 18.04 4.04 5.05
C LEU A 80 16.92 3.26 4.36
N ARG A 81 15.91 2.90 5.14
CA ARG A 81 14.67 2.31 4.65
C ARG A 81 13.48 3.01 5.26
N ALA A 82 12.40 3.08 4.50
CA ALA A 82 11.13 3.61 4.97
C ALA A 82 9.94 2.78 4.46
N ARG A 83 8.84 2.79 5.20
CA ARG A 83 7.56 2.21 4.77
C ARG A 83 6.38 3.03 5.27
N LEU A 84 5.26 2.93 4.56
CA LEU A 84 4.01 3.57 4.91
C LEU A 84 3.22 2.64 5.83
N GLY A 85 3.55 2.67 7.12
CA GLY A 85 2.91 1.85 8.12
C GLY A 85 3.45 0.43 8.29
N ARG A 86 3.09 -0.21 9.40
CA ARG A 86 3.69 -1.51 9.81
C ARG A 86 3.46 -2.66 8.83
N ASP A 87 2.34 -2.65 8.11
CA ASP A 87 1.94 -3.77 7.25
C ASP A 87 2.38 -3.63 5.78
N THR A 88 3.09 -2.55 5.44
CA THR A 88 3.63 -2.34 4.09
C THR A 88 5.09 -2.76 3.95
N LYS A 89 5.50 -2.94 2.69
CA LYS A 89 6.89 -3.24 2.34
C LYS A 89 7.81 -2.07 2.70
N LEU A 90 8.97 -2.39 3.25
CA LEU A 90 10.11 -1.47 3.38
C LEU A 90 10.80 -1.21 2.04
N PHE A 91 10.86 0.06 1.68
CA PHE A 91 11.59 0.57 0.53
C PHE A 91 12.94 1.16 0.96
N THR A 92 13.97 1.00 0.14
CA THR A 92 15.28 1.63 0.33
C THR A 92 15.23 3.06 -0.22
N LEU A 93 15.32 4.06 0.67
CA LEU A 93 15.09 5.47 0.32
C LEU A 93 16.14 6.36 0.98
N CYS A 94 16.79 7.22 0.19
CA CYS A 94 17.69 8.24 0.74
C CYS A 94 16.88 9.29 1.53
N ARG A 95 17.57 10.11 2.34
CA ARG A 95 16.93 11.08 3.24
C ARG A 95 15.95 12.03 2.54
N GLU A 96 16.27 12.47 1.33
CA GLU A 96 15.41 13.35 0.53
C GLU A 96 14.09 12.67 0.13
N HIS A 97 14.13 11.37 -0.11
CA HIS A 97 12.98 10.58 -0.53
C HIS A 97 12.25 9.89 0.63
N GLN A 98 12.66 10.11 1.88
CA GLN A 98 11.99 9.62 3.09
C GLN A 98 10.72 10.43 3.39
N SER A 99 9.77 10.38 2.46
CA SER A 99 8.49 11.05 2.59
C SER A 99 7.34 10.12 2.27
N THR A 100 6.21 10.39 2.90
CA THR A 100 4.91 9.80 2.59
C THR A 100 4.64 9.77 1.08
N THR A 101 4.86 10.89 0.38
CA THR A 101 4.54 11.03 -1.05
C THR A 101 5.37 10.07 -1.91
N SER A 102 6.67 9.96 -1.61
CA SER A 102 7.58 9.02 -2.26
C SER A 102 7.16 7.56 -2.06
N LEU A 103 6.76 7.21 -0.83
CA LEU A 103 6.28 5.87 -0.49
C LEU A 103 4.96 5.52 -1.19
N GLN A 104 4.01 6.46 -1.27
CA GLN A 104 2.77 6.27 -2.02
C GLN A 104 3.05 6.02 -3.50
N LYS A 105 3.95 6.80 -4.11
CA LYS A 105 4.35 6.64 -5.52
C LYS A 105 4.92 5.25 -5.77
N LEU A 106 5.89 4.81 -4.96
CA LEU A 106 6.51 3.50 -5.08
C LEU A 106 5.51 2.36 -4.88
N PHE A 107 4.58 2.51 -3.94
CA PHE A 107 3.56 1.50 -3.67
C PHE A 107 2.58 1.36 -4.84
N ARG A 108 2.12 2.48 -5.42
CA ARG A 108 1.28 2.50 -6.63
C ARG A 108 1.99 1.87 -7.83
N GLN A 109 3.26 2.22 -8.06
CA GLN A 109 4.06 1.66 -9.14
C GLN A 109 4.22 0.14 -9.01
N ARG A 110 4.49 -0.34 -7.80
CA ARG A 110 4.60 -1.78 -7.54
C ARG A 110 3.29 -2.51 -7.85
N LEU A 111 2.14 -1.97 -7.46
CA LEU A 111 0.85 -2.59 -7.74
C LEU A 111 0.51 -2.58 -9.23
N ALA A 112 0.83 -1.50 -9.95
CA ALA A 112 0.70 -1.46 -11.41
C ALA A 112 1.62 -2.49 -12.12
N GLN A 113 2.72 -2.88 -11.48
CA GLN A 113 3.68 -3.87 -11.98
C GLN A 113 3.41 -5.29 -11.48
N GLN A 114 2.43 -5.52 -10.60
CA GLN A 114 2.00 -6.88 -10.28
C GLN A 114 1.02 -7.33 -11.35
N PRO A 115 1.40 -8.24 -12.27
CA PRO A 115 0.39 -9.01 -12.99
C PRO A 115 -0.46 -9.74 -11.95
N GLU A 116 -1.73 -9.99 -12.27
CA GLU A 116 -2.59 -10.91 -11.52
C GLU A 116 -1.86 -12.25 -11.32
N SER A 117 -1.13 -12.38 -10.22
CA SER A 117 -0.36 -13.57 -9.87
C SER A 117 -0.47 -13.73 -8.37
N ALA A 118 -1.70 -14.00 -7.94
CA ALA A 118 -2.04 -14.61 -6.67
C ALA A 118 -3.35 -15.39 -6.86
N ALA A 119 -3.33 -16.34 -7.80
CA ALA A 119 -4.26 -17.45 -7.87
C ALA A 119 -3.44 -18.73 -7.82
N LEU A 120 -3.00 -19.08 -6.60
CA LEU A 120 -2.63 -20.43 -6.18
C LEU A 120 -3.14 -20.61 -4.76
#